data_AF-A0A2H6N1Y5-F1
#
_entry.id   AF-A0A2H6N1Y5-F1
#
_cell.length_a   1.000
_cell.length_b   1.000
_cell.length_c   1.000
_cell.angle_alpha   90.00
_cell.angle_beta   90.00
_cell.angle_gamma   90.00
#
_symmetry.space_group_name_H-M   'P 1'
#
loop_
_entity.id
_entity.type
_entity.pdbx_description
1 polymer ?
#
loop_
_entity_poly.entity_id
_entity_poly.type
_entity_poly.pdbx_seq_one_letter_code
_entity_poly.pdbx_strand_id
1 'polypeptide(L)'
;MKLDVPKVLYPKHINRKLCGREKCGRKRCTSSRDDRSLERIVRKSPFKSVGDFHKAWTEAGISASRATTHRWILDMGFKCRIPLVKPLLNNKQCQKHLTWAKEKQNWSVAQWSKVLFSDES
;
A
#
# COMPACT_ATOMS: atom_id res chain seq x y z
N MET A 1 26.19 -12.26 61.13
CA MET A 1 25.36 -12.58 59.94
C MET A 1 24.61 -11.32 59.54
N LYS A 2 25.03 -10.62 58.48
CA LYS A 2 24.27 -9.51 57.91
C LYS A 2 23.66 -10.04 56.61
N LEU A 3 22.33 -10.06 56.52
CA LEU A 3 21.63 -10.44 55.30
C LEU A 3 21.67 -9.23 54.36
N ASP A 4 22.33 -9.37 53.21
CA ASP A 4 22.26 -8.38 52.13
C ASP A 4 20.89 -8.49 51.46
N VAL A 5 20.06 -7.46 51.67
CA VAL A 5 18.79 -7.31 50.94
C VAL A 5 19.10 -6.55 49.65
N PRO A 6 18.78 -7.08 48.46
CA PRO A 6 19.09 -6.39 47.22
C PRO A 6 18.29 -5.08 47.12
N LYS A 7 18.99 -3.95 46.97
CA LYS A 7 18.40 -2.64 46.65
C LYS A 7 17.84 -2.66 45.23
N VAL A 8 16.61 -3.13 45.06
CA VAL A 8 15.86 -2.93 43.83
C VAL A 8 15.34 -1.49 43.82
N LEU A 9 15.98 -0.62 43.04
CA LEU A 9 15.53 0.75 42.82
C LEU A 9 14.31 0.75 41.89
N TYR A 10 13.11 0.77 42.45
CA TYR A 10 11.92 1.14 41.69
C TYR A 10 11.88 2.68 41.50
N PRO A 11 11.70 3.21 40.28
CA PRO A 11 11.63 4.64 40.04
C PRO A 11 10.39 5.27 40.70
N LYS A 12 10.60 6.23 41.62
CA LYS A 12 9.55 6.82 42.47
C LYS A 12 8.68 7.92 41.84
N HIS A 13 8.73 8.16 40.53
CA HIS A 13 7.95 9.24 39.92
C HIS A 13 7.39 8.85 38.54
N ILE A 14 6.25 8.16 38.56
CA ILE A 14 5.32 8.12 37.43
C ILE A 14 4.37 9.30 37.63
N ASN A 15 4.60 10.41 36.92
CA ASN A 15 3.56 11.39 36.52
C ASN A 15 4.19 12.58 35.79
N ARG A 16 4.72 12.33 34.59
CA ARG A 16 4.86 13.37 33.58
C ARG A 16 4.21 12.81 32.33
N LYS A 17 3.19 13.50 31.81
CA LYS A 17 2.60 13.22 30.50
C LYS A 17 3.77 13.09 29.53
N LEU A 18 4.09 11.86 29.11
CA LEU A 18 5.15 11.61 28.15
C LEU A 18 4.63 12.10 26.80
N CYS A 19 4.67 13.41 26.57
CA CYS A 19 4.82 13.88 25.20
C CYS A 19 6.10 13.19 24.70
N GLY A 20 5.94 12.27 23.75
CA GLY A 20 7.01 11.38 23.33
C GLY A 20 8.26 12.19 23.05
N ARG A 21 9.41 11.76 23.61
CA ARG A 21 10.70 12.38 23.31
C ARG A 21 10.81 12.54 21.79
N GLU A 22 11.20 13.72 21.33
CA GLU A 22 11.47 13.94 19.92
C GLU A 22 12.38 12.83 19.40
N LYS A 23 12.11 12.31 18.19
CA LYS A 23 12.87 11.21 17.60
C LYS A 23 14.35 11.63 17.51
N CYS A 24 15.15 11.15 18.46
CA CYS A 24 16.57 11.46 18.62
C CYS A 24 17.50 10.53 17.81
N GLY A 25 16.92 9.74 16.91
CA GLY A 25 17.67 8.85 16.02
C GLY A 25 18.29 9.57 14.83
N ARG A 26 19.09 8.82 14.07
CA ARG A 26 19.68 9.29 12.80
C ARG A 26 18.59 9.85 11.88
N LYS A 27 18.80 11.08 11.41
CA LYS A 27 17.90 11.72 10.44
C LYS A 27 17.90 10.95 9.13
N ARG A 28 16.78 11.03 8.40
CA ARG A 28 16.61 10.36 7.11
C ARG A 28 17.53 11.02 6.07
N CYS A 29 18.01 10.23 5.12
CA CYS A 29 18.87 10.72 4.04
C CYS A 29 18.11 11.46 2.95
N THR A 30 16.78 11.33 2.88
CA THR A 30 15.94 11.98 1.87
C THR A 30 15.13 13.12 2.47
N SER A 31 14.83 14.09 1.61
CA SER A 31 13.99 15.24 1.90
C SER A 31 12.53 14.96 1.55
N SER A 32 11.60 15.74 2.12
CA SER A 32 10.17 15.69 1.75
C SER A 32 9.92 15.97 0.26
N ARG A 33 10.85 16.62 -0.43
CA ARG A 33 10.81 16.82 -1.88
C ARG A 33 11.10 15.51 -2.64
N ASP A 34 12.07 14.75 -2.16
CA ASP A 34 12.49 13.47 -2.74
C ASP A 34 11.42 12.41 -2.52
N ASP A 35 10.78 12.42 -1.35
CA ASP A 35 9.69 11.51 -1.04
C ASP A 35 8.49 11.76 -1.96
N ARG A 36 8.14 13.03 -2.22
CA ARG A 36 7.09 13.42 -3.18
C ARG A 36 7.46 13.06 -4.62
N SER A 37 8.74 13.09 -4.98
CA SER A 37 9.17 12.68 -6.32
C SER A 37 9.00 11.17 -6.50
N LEU A 38 9.37 10.37 -5.48
CA LEU A 38 9.15 8.94 -5.47
C LEU A 38 7.66 8.60 -5.54
N GLU A 39 6.82 9.27 -4.74
CA GLU A 39 5.37 9.05 -4.75
C GLU A 39 4.78 9.27 -6.16
N ARG A 40 5.21 10.33 -6.85
CA ARG A 40 4.76 10.61 -8.22
C ARG A 40 5.16 9.52 -9.20
N ILE A 41 6.38 8.99 -9.08
CA ILE A 41 6.88 7.90 -9.92
C ILE A 41 6.04 6.64 -9.69
N VAL A 42 5.79 6.29 -8.43
CA VAL A 42 5.00 5.10 -8.06
C VAL A 42 3.56 5.23 -8.56
N ARG A 43 2.91 6.38 -8.38
CA ARG A 43 1.53 6.63 -8.85
C ARG A 43 1.40 6.56 -10.37
N LYS A 44 2.43 6.97 -11.11
CA LYS A 44 2.43 6.93 -12.59
C LYS A 44 2.38 5.50 -13.13
N SER A 45 3.03 4.55 -12.46
CA SER A 45 3.08 3.16 -12.91
C SER A 45 3.10 2.19 -11.72
N PRO A 46 1.93 1.90 -11.10
CA PRO A 46 1.86 1.17 -9.83
C PRO A 46 2.28 -0.30 -9.90
N PHE A 47 2.35 -0.88 -11.11
CA PHE A 47 2.66 -2.29 -11.33
C PHE A 47 4.14 -2.58 -11.63
N LYS A 48 5.01 -1.56 -11.58
CA LYS A 48 6.45 -1.75 -11.79
C LYS A 48 7.14 -2.33 -10.56
N SER A 49 8.34 -2.88 -10.77
CA SER A 49 9.14 -3.43 -9.67
C SER A 49 9.79 -2.32 -8.84
N VAL A 50 10.21 -2.66 -7.61
CA VAL A 50 11.00 -1.77 -6.76
C VAL A 50 12.32 -1.37 -7.43
N GLY A 51 12.90 -2.26 -8.23
CA GLY A 51 14.11 -1.97 -9.01
C GLY A 51 13.86 -0.87 -10.06
N ASP A 52 12.72 -0.92 -10.75
CA ASP A 52 12.34 0.10 -11.73
C ASP A 52 12.07 1.44 -11.06
N PHE A 53 11.41 1.43 -9.90
CA PHE A 53 11.19 2.65 -9.11
C PHE A 53 12.50 3.25 -8.62
N HIS A 54 13.43 2.42 -8.14
CA HIS A 54 14.76 2.84 -7.72
C HIS A 54 15.56 3.45 -8.88
N LYS A 55 15.54 2.81 -10.05
CA LYS A 55 16.19 3.32 -11.26
C LYS A 55 15.63 4.68 -11.66
N ALA A 56 14.30 4.80 -11.78
CA ALA A 56 13.64 6.07 -12.13
C ALA A 56 13.88 7.18 -11.09
N TRP A 57 13.99 6.83 -9.81
CA TRP A 57 14.27 7.79 -8.74
C TRP A 57 15.73 8.25 -8.75
N THR A 58 16.65 7.35 -9.14
CA THR A 58 18.07 7.67 -9.34
C THR A 58 18.25 8.57 -10.58
N GLU A 59 17.53 8.28 -11.67
CA GLU A 59 17.50 9.11 -12.88
C GLU A 59 16.95 10.52 -12.60
N ALA A 60 16.05 10.66 -11.63
CA ALA A 60 15.56 11.96 -11.15
C ALA A 60 16.58 12.72 -10.27
N GLY A 61 17.79 12.17 -10.06
CA GLY A 61 18.88 12.79 -9.33
C GLY A 61 18.96 12.44 -7.84
N ILE A 62 18.13 11.51 -7.34
CA ILE A 62 18.12 11.12 -5.92
C ILE A 62 19.03 9.90 -5.72
N SER A 63 20.14 10.11 -5.01
CA SER A 63 21.04 9.02 -4.62
C SER A 63 20.53 8.32 -3.35
N ALA A 64 19.76 7.26 -3.53
CA ALA A 64 19.28 6.41 -2.46
C ALA A 64 19.50 4.93 -2.80
N SER A 65 19.67 4.08 -1.79
CA SER A 65 19.76 2.64 -2.00
C SER A 65 18.40 2.05 -2.38
N ARG A 66 18.39 0.92 -3.09
CA ARG A 66 17.16 0.17 -3.40
C ARG A 66 16.38 -0.21 -2.14
N ALA A 67 17.08 -0.57 -1.06
CA ALA A 67 16.46 -0.88 0.23
C ALA A 67 15.77 0.34 0.84
N THR A 68 16.37 1.52 0.70
CA THR A 68 15.77 2.79 1.12
C THR A 68 14.50 3.04 0.33
N THR A 69 14.54 2.95 -1.00
CA THR A 69 13.36 3.09 -1.87
C THR A 69 12.23 2.14 -1.48
N HIS A 70 12.54 0.87 -1.22
CA HIS A 70 11.53 -0.10 -0.80
C HIS A 70 10.84 0.31 0.51
N ARG A 71 11.61 0.67 1.55
CA ARG A 71 11.06 1.11 2.83
C ARG A 71 10.15 2.33 2.67
N TRP A 72 10.53 3.27 1.80
CA TRP A 72 9.73 4.46 1.55
C TRP A 72 8.40 4.17 0.86
N ILE A 73 8.42 3.29 -0.15
CA ILE A 73 7.21 2.83 -0.82
C ILE A 73 6.24 2.22 0.21
N LEU A 74 6.76 1.40 1.13
CA LEU A 74 5.97 0.81 2.22
C LEU A 74 5.48 1.85 3.24
N ASP A 75 6.33 2.78 3.66
CA ASP A 75 5.98 3.88 4.60
C ASP A 75 4.85 4.76 4.03
N MET A 76 4.82 4.97 2.71
CA MET A 76 3.75 5.69 2.00
C MET A 76 2.45 4.86 1.87
N GLY A 77 2.47 3.59 2.29
CA GLY A 77 1.31 2.70 2.23
C GLY A 77 1.13 1.97 0.89
N PHE A 78 2.07 2.10 -0.05
CA PHE A 78 2.02 1.33 -1.29
C PHE A 78 2.40 -0.13 -1.01
N LYS A 79 1.67 -1.04 -1.64
CA LYS A 79 1.94 -2.48 -1.58
C LYS A 79 2.22 -2.99 -2.97
N CYS A 80 3.28 -3.77 -3.11
CA CYS A 80 3.51 -4.55 -4.32
C CYS A 80 2.42 -5.63 -4.40
N ARG A 81 1.60 -5.61 -5.44
CA ARG A 81 0.56 -6.62 -5.72
C ARG A 81 0.78 -7.22 -7.09
N ILE A 82 0.50 -8.51 -7.21
CA ILE A 82 0.42 -9.18 -8.51
C ILE A 82 -0.90 -8.76 -9.16
N PRO A 83 -0.90 -8.25 -10.40
CA PRO A 83 -2.13 -7.90 -11.09
C PRO A 83 -2.94 -9.17 -11.39
N LEU A 84 -4.27 -9.09 -11.24
CA LEU A 84 -5.16 -10.18 -11.62
C LEU A 84 -5.24 -10.26 -13.15
N VAL A 85 -4.99 -11.45 -13.71
CA VAL A 85 -5.14 -11.72 -15.14
C VAL A 85 -6.63 -11.77 -15.47
N LYS A 86 -7.07 -10.96 -16.43
CA LYS A 86 -8.45 -10.93 -16.94
C LYS A 86 -8.43 -11.06 -18.47
N PRO A 87 -9.46 -11.67 -19.08
CA PRO A 87 -9.60 -11.63 -20.52
C PRO A 87 -9.70 -10.17 -20.98
N LEU A 88 -9.02 -9.86 -22.08
CA LEU A 88 -9.09 -8.55 -22.72
C LEU A 88 -10.46 -8.38 -23.36
N LEU A 89 -11.26 -7.47 -22.83
CA LEU A 89 -12.53 -7.07 -23.41
C LEU A 89 -12.32 -5.88 -24.33
N ASN A 90 -12.87 -5.97 -25.54
CA ASN A 90 -12.95 -4.84 -26.45
C ASN A 90 -14.06 -3.86 -26.00
N ASN A 91 -13.99 -2.60 -26.42
CA ASN A 91 -14.93 -1.54 -26.02
C ASN A 91 -16.40 -1.93 -26.30
N LYS A 92 -16.66 -2.53 -27.47
CA LYS A 92 -17.98 -3.04 -27.85
C LYS A 92 -18.52 -4.11 -26.88
N GLN A 93 -17.66 -4.99 -26.37
CA GLN A 93 -18.04 -6.02 -25.40
C GLN A 93 -18.34 -5.39 -24.05
N CYS A 94 -17.50 -4.46 -23.58
CA CYS A 94 -17.74 -3.71 -22.35
C CYS A 94 -19.09 -2.99 -22.36
N GLN A 95 -19.42 -2.33 -23.48
CA GLN A 95 -20.71 -1.63 -23.61
C GLN A 95 -21.89 -2.60 -23.57
N LYS A 96 -21.81 -3.73 -24.28
CA LYS A 96 -22.86 -4.77 -24.25
C LYS A 96 -23.06 -5.32 -22.83
N HIS A 97 -21.98 -5.63 -22.13
CA HIS A 97 -22.05 -6.14 -20.76
C HIS A 97 -22.66 -5.08 -19.82
N LEU A 98 -22.26 -3.81 -19.96
CA LEU A 98 -22.79 -2.72 -19.14
C LEU A 98 -24.30 -2.51 -19.37
N THR A 99 -24.74 -2.48 -20.64
CA THR A 99 -26.16 -2.35 -20.97
C THR A 99 -26.96 -3.52 -20.41
N TRP A 100 -26.49 -4.75 -20.63
CA TRP A 100 -27.15 -5.96 -20.10
C TRP A 100 -27.26 -5.93 -18.57
N ALA A 101 -26.21 -5.48 -17.87
CA ALA A 101 -26.21 -5.38 -16.41
C ALA A 101 -27.18 -4.30 -15.90
N LYS A 102 -27.23 -3.14 -16.57
CA LYS A 102 -28.17 -2.04 -16.23
C LYS A 102 -29.63 -2.46 -16.43
N GLU A 103 -29.95 -3.11 -17.55
CA GLU A 103 -31.30 -3.61 -17.83
C GLU A 103 -31.82 -4.58 -16.77
N LYS A 104 -30.90 -5.36 -16.18
CA LYS A 104 -31.22 -6.44 -15.24
C LYS A 104 -30.89 -6.11 -13.78
N GLN A 105 -30.42 -4.90 -13.50
CA GLN A 105 -30.03 -4.46 -12.16
C GLN A 105 -31.18 -4.57 -11.15
N ASN A 106 -32.41 -4.26 -11.59
CA ASN A 106 -33.60 -4.24 -10.74
C ASN A 106 -34.50 -5.47 -10.95
N TRP A 107 -33.98 -6.55 -11.54
CA TRP A 107 -34.77 -7.75 -11.76
C TRP A 107 -35.10 -8.45 -10.45
N SER A 108 -36.36 -8.88 -10.31
CA SER A 108 -36.82 -9.66 -9.17
C SER A 108 -36.43 -11.13 -9.27
N VAL A 109 -36.48 -11.84 -8.14
CA VAL A 109 -36.17 -13.28 -8.07
C VAL A 109 -37.04 -14.09 -9.05
N ALA A 110 -38.32 -13.73 -9.20
CA ALA A 110 -39.23 -14.39 -10.14
C ALA A 110 -38.91 -14.12 -11.62
N GLN A 111 -38.16 -13.06 -11.93
CA GLN A 111 -37.66 -12.82 -13.29
C GLN A 111 -36.40 -13.64 -13.55
N TRP A 112 -35.49 -13.71 -12.57
CA TRP A 112 -34.31 -14.57 -12.64
C TRP A 112 -34.66 -16.06 -12.74
N SER A 113 -35.70 -16.51 -12.04
CA SER A 113 -36.15 -17.91 -12.07
C SER A 113 -36.65 -18.38 -13.45
N LYS A 114 -36.86 -17.46 -14.38
CA LYS A 114 -37.27 -17.76 -15.76
C LYS A 114 -36.07 -17.88 -16.72
N VAL A 115 -34.86 -17.52 -16.27
CA VAL A 115 -33.65 -17.56 -17.11
C VAL A 115 -32.94 -18.89 -16.89
N LEU A 116 -32.77 -19.65 -17.98
CA LEU A 116 -31.91 -20.83 -17.99
C LEU A 116 -30.52 -20.41 -18.48
N PHE A 117 -29.48 -20.73 -17.71
CA PHE A 117 -28.09 -20.57 -18.12
C PHE A 117 -27.55 -21.92 -18.58
N SER A 118 -27.04 -21.97 -19.81
CA SER A 118 -26.28 -23.13 -20.31
C SER A 118 -24.91 -22.64 -20.75
N ASP A 119 -23.87 -23.03 -20.04
CA ASP A 119 -22.50 -22.98 -20.52
C ASP A 119 -22.04 -24.40 -20.89
N GLU A 120 -21.27 -24.51 -21.96
CA GLU A 120 -20.64 -25.77 -22.37
C GLU A 120 -19.24 -25.80 -21.75
N SER A 121 -18.91 -26.88 -21.03
CA SER A 121 -17.59 -27.08 -20.40
C SER A 121 -16.58 -27.69 -21.37
#